data_AF-A0A9E0TMN5-F1
#
_entry.id   AF-A0A9E0TMN5-F1
#
_cell.length_a   1.000
_cell.length_b   1.000
_cell.length_c   1.000
_cell.angle_alpha   90.00
_cell.angle_beta   90.00
_cell.angle_gamma   90.00
#
_symmetry.space_group_name_H-M   'P 1'
#
loop_
_entity.id
_entity.type
_entity.pdbx_description
1 polymer ?
#
loop_
_entity_poly.entity_id
_entity_poly.type
_entity_poly.pdbx_seq_one_letter_code
_entity_poly.pdbx_strand_id
1 'polypeptide(L)'
;MKMTMHIDEDVLARVMKITGAKTKTAAVKIALNDMARRHKMKELFSAGLGLTPDELRAAFAPSAIDLLDSHGLPLPKDLMVAEEQAPYGTHGKSHPAGQ
;
A
#
# COMPACT_ATOMS: atom_id res chain seq x y z
N MET A 1 -32.86 5.97 -8.16
CA MET A 1 -34.10 5.25 -8.56
C MET A 1 -34.69 4.55 -7.35
N LYS A 2 -36.03 4.45 -7.27
CA LYS A 2 -36.75 3.72 -6.22
C LYS A 2 -37.32 2.43 -6.82
N MET A 3 -37.10 1.30 -6.17
CA MET A 3 -37.66 0.00 -6.56
C MET A 3 -38.11 -0.74 -5.30
N THR A 4 -39.05 -1.67 -5.45
CA THR A 4 -39.55 -2.52 -4.36
C THR A 4 -39.18 -3.97 -4.67
N MET A 5 -38.62 -4.68 -3.70
CA MET A 5 -38.20 -6.07 -3.81
C MET A 5 -38.36 -6.75 -2.45
N HIS A 6 -38.69 -8.04 -2.47
CA HIS A 6 -38.71 -8.86 -1.26
C HIS A 6 -37.32 -9.46 -1.03
N ILE A 7 -36.78 -9.25 0.17
CA ILE A 7 -35.49 -9.79 0.61
C ILE A 7 -35.75 -10.52 1.92
N ASP A 8 -35.14 -11.70 2.05
CA ASP A 8 -35.11 -12.44 3.32
C ASP A 8 -34.47 -11.58 4.42
N GLU A 9 -35.20 -11.36 5.51
CA GLU A 9 -34.79 -10.48 6.61
C GLU A 9 -33.58 -11.04 7.39
N ASP A 10 -33.42 -12.36 7.48
CA ASP A 10 -32.27 -12.97 8.14
C ASP A 10 -31.00 -12.80 7.30
N VAL A 11 -31.13 -12.92 5.98
CA VAL A 11 -30.04 -12.58 5.04
C VAL A 11 -29.66 -11.11 5.19
N LEU A 12 -30.64 -10.20 5.18
CA LEU A 12 -30.37 -8.76 5.28
C LEU A 12 -29.73 -8.39 6.62
N ALA A 13 -30.20 -8.98 7.74
CA ALA A 13 -29.62 -8.78 9.06
C ALA A 13 -28.17 -9.25 9.12
N ARG A 14 -27.84 -10.41 8.52
CA ARG A 14 -26.45 -10.88 8.40
C ARG A 14 -25.59 -9.92 7.59
N VAL A 15 -26.08 -9.43 6.46
CA VAL A 15 -25.36 -8.46 5.63
C VAL A 15 -25.11 -7.17 6.41
N MET A 16 -26.11 -6.65 7.13
CA MET A 16 -25.95 -5.47 7.98
C MET A 16 -24.88 -5.69 9.06
N LYS A 17 -24.88 -6.87 9.72
CA LYS A 17 -23.88 -7.22 10.75
C LYS A 17 -22.47 -7.31 10.18
N ILE A 18 -22.29 -7.92 9.01
CA ILE A 18 -20.98 -8.08 8.36
C ILE A 18 -20.44 -6.75 7.86
N THR A 19 -21.30 -5.90 7.29
CA THR A 19 -20.89 -4.64 6.65
C THR A 19 -20.88 -3.45 7.61
N GLY A 20 -21.51 -3.56 8.78
CA GLY A 20 -21.70 -2.44 9.71
C GLY A 20 -22.69 -1.38 9.22
N ALA A 21 -23.49 -1.70 8.19
CA ALA A 21 -24.42 -0.75 7.60
C ALA A 21 -25.56 -0.39 8.57
N LYS A 22 -25.77 0.93 8.77
CA LYS A 22 -26.81 1.46 9.68
C LYS A 22 -28.22 1.36 9.11
N THR A 23 -28.37 1.21 7.79
CA THR A 23 -29.67 1.15 7.11
C THR A 23 -29.73 -0.02 6.13
N LYS A 24 -30.94 -0.56 5.92
CA LYS A 24 -31.22 -1.64 4.96
C LYS A 24 -30.73 -1.29 3.55
N THR A 25 -31.02 -0.07 3.08
CA THR A 25 -30.58 0.43 1.77
C THR A 25 -29.06 0.48 1.65
N ALA A 26 -28.37 0.93 2.69
CA ALA A 26 -26.90 0.96 2.69
C ALA A 26 -26.32 -0.46 2.63
N ALA A 27 -26.88 -1.40 3.39
CA ALA A 27 -26.46 -2.80 3.37
C ALA A 27 -26.57 -3.42 1.98
N VAL A 28 -27.72 -3.24 1.32
CA VAL A 28 -27.94 -3.73 -0.04
C VAL A 28 -26.97 -3.07 -1.03
N LYS A 29 -26.77 -1.75 -0.94
CA LYS A 29 -25.82 -1.02 -1.79
C LYS A 29 -24.40 -1.56 -1.62
N ILE A 30 -23.95 -1.77 -0.39
CA ILE A 30 -22.60 -2.30 -0.10
C ILE A 30 -22.47 -3.72 -0.64
N ALA A 31 -23.44 -4.60 -0.39
CA ALA A 31 -23.40 -5.98 -0.83
C ALA A 31 -23.30 -6.11 -2.36
N LEU A 32 -24.10 -5.34 -3.10
CA LEU A 32 -24.08 -5.35 -4.57
C LEU A 32 -22.74 -4.84 -5.12
N ASN A 33 -22.22 -3.73 -4.57
CA ASN A 33 -20.93 -3.19 -4.99
C ASN A 33 -19.79 -4.14 -4.64
N ASP A 34 -19.79 -4.75 -3.46
CA ASP A 34 -18.72 -5.66 -3.07
C ASP A 34 -18.71 -6.93 -3.93
N MET A 35 -19.87 -7.47 -4.28
CA MET A 35 -19.96 -8.61 -5.19
C MET A 35 -19.40 -8.28 -6.58
N ALA A 36 -19.82 -7.16 -7.16
CA ALA A 36 -19.30 -6.69 -8.45
C ALA A 36 -17.79 -6.44 -8.40
N ARG A 37 -17.30 -5.81 -7.33
CA ARG A 37 -15.87 -5.53 -7.11
C ARG A 37 -15.06 -6.81 -7.02
N ARG A 38 -15.51 -7.82 -6.25
CA ARG A 38 -14.83 -9.11 -6.13
C ARG A 38 -14.76 -9.85 -7.45
N HIS A 39 -15.85 -9.85 -8.21
CA HIS A 39 -15.86 -10.43 -9.55
C HIS A 39 -14.83 -9.73 -10.45
N LYS A 40 -14.81 -8.39 -10.43
CA LYS A 40 -13.86 -7.64 -11.24
C LYS A 40 -12.41 -7.89 -10.86
N MET A 41 -12.12 -7.98 -9.56
CA MET A 41 -10.78 -8.34 -9.08
C MET A 41 -10.36 -9.72 -9.58
N LYS A 42 -11.26 -10.71 -9.54
CA LYS A 42 -10.98 -12.06 -10.04
C LYS A 42 -10.66 -12.04 -11.53
N GLU A 43 -11.43 -11.31 -12.34
CA GLU A 43 -11.14 -11.16 -13.77
C GLU A 43 -9.75 -10.57 -14.00
N LEU A 44 -9.43 -9.45 -13.33
CA LEU A 44 -8.15 -8.76 -13.50
C LEU A 44 -6.97 -9.65 -13.08
N PHE A 45 -7.08 -10.36 -11.96
CA PHE A 45 -6.03 -11.28 -11.52
C PHE A 45 -5.91 -12.52 -12.39
N SER A 46 -7.02 -13.00 -12.96
CA SER A 46 -6.99 -14.16 -13.87
C SER A 46 -6.41 -13.80 -15.24
N ALA A 47 -6.56 -12.55 -15.69
CA ALA A 47 -5.94 -12.07 -16.92
C ALA A 47 -4.41 -12.02 -16.83
N GLY A 48 -3.86 -11.91 -15.61
CA GLY A 48 -2.41 -11.81 -15.38
C GLY A 48 -1.83 -10.50 -15.88
N LEU A 49 -0.49 -10.39 -15.85
CA LEU A 49 0.24 -9.18 -16.28
C LEU A 49 0.63 -9.21 -17.75
N GLY A 50 0.28 -10.28 -18.48
CA GLY A 50 0.75 -10.50 -19.85
C GLY A 50 2.25 -10.82 -19.95
N LEU A 51 2.92 -11.07 -18.82
CA LEU A 51 4.34 -11.39 -18.75
C LEU A 51 4.54 -12.90 -18.62
N THR A 52 5.61 -13.38 -19.24
CA THR A 52 6.11 -14.74 -18.99
C THR A 52 6.70 -14.85 -17.58
N PRO A 53 6.85 -16.08 -17.03
CA PRO A 53 7.47 -16.26 -15.72
C PRO A 53 8.89 -15.68 -15.61
N ASP A 54 9.66 -15.69 -16.69
CA ASP A 54 11.05 -15.19 -16.70
C ASP A 54 11.08 -13.66 -16.71
N GLU A 55 10.23 -13.01 -17.51
CA GLU A 55 10.06 -11.55 -17.49
C GLU A 55 9.55 -11.05 -16.13
N LEU A 56 8.63 -11.80 -15.53
CA LEU A 56 8.16 -11.51 -14.18
C LEU A 56 9.32 -11.59 -13.17
N ARG A 57 10.16 -12.64 -13.21
CA ARG A 57 11.32 -12.76 -12.32
C ARG A 57 12.33 -11.64 -12.54
N ALA A 58 12.57 -11.26 -13.79
CA ALA A 58 13.49 -10.17 -14.12
C ALA A 58 12.97 -8.81 -13.62
N ALA A 59 11.66 -8.56 -13.71
CA ALA A 59 11.04 -7.29 -13.29
C ALA A 59 11.12 -7.05 -11.77
N PHE A 60 11.22 -8.11 -10.96
CA PHE A 60 11.35 -8.02 -9.50
C PHE A 60 12.73 -8.46 -8.98
N ALA A 61 13.70 -8.69 -9.87
CA ALA A 61 15.06 -9.00 -9.46
C ALA A 61 15.65 -7.76 -8.75
N PRO A 62 16.36 -7.94 -7.62
CA PRO A 62 17.05 -6.84 -6.96
C PRO A 62 17.97 -6.14 -7.95
N SER A 63 17.84 -4.82 -8.05
CA SER A 63 18.80 -4.04 -8.82
C SER A 63 20.16 -4.07 -8.13
N ALA A 64 21.21 -3.70 -8.87
CA ALA A 64 22.54 -3.55 -8.30
C ALA A 64 22.55 -2.55 -7.12
N ILE A 65 21.64 -1.58 -7.11
CA ILE A 65 21.51 -0.57 -6.05
C ILE A 65 20.85 -1.18 -4.80
N ASP A 66 19.79 -1.98 -4.97
CA ASP A 66 19.09 -2.64 -3.85
C ASP A 66 20.01 -3.61 -3.08
N LEU A 67 20.93 -4.25 -3.79
CA LEU A 67 21.94 -5.14 -3.19
C LEU A 67 22.99 -4.36 -2.40
N LEU A 68 23.36 -3.15 -2.81
CA LEU A 68 24.32 -2.33 -2.08
C LEU A 68 23.74 -1.80 -0.76
N ASP A 69 22.47 -1.38 -0.77
CA ASP A 69 21.77 -0.87 0.42
C ASP A 69 21.50 -1.97 1.47
N SER A 70 21.12 -3.18 1.04
CA SER A 70 20.79 -4.28 1.96
C SER A 70 21.99 -4.87 2.72
N HIS A 71 23.21 -4.63 2.25
CA HIS A 71 24.45 -5.08 2.89
C HIS A 71 25.13 -4.03 3.78
N GLY A 72 24.48 -2.88 4.02
CA GLY A 72 25.03 -1.80 4.85
C GLY A 72 26.33 -1.21 4.29
N LEU A 73 26.56 -1.37 2.99
CA LEU A 73 27.70 -0.79 2.29
C LEU A 73 27.28 0.62 1.83
N PRO A 74 28.13 1.64 2.04
CA PRO A 74 27.79 3.00 1.63
C PRO A 74 27.61 3.04 0.11
N LEU A 75 26.50 3.62 -0.33
CA LEU A 75 26.28 3.92 -1.75
C LEU A 75 27.46 4.73 -2.30
N PRO A 76 27.86 4.51 -3.57
CA PRO A 76 28.84 5.35 -4.23
C PRO A 76 28.44 6.83 -4.10
N LYS A 77 29.41 7.69 -3.78
CA LYS A 77 29.17 9.13 -3.51
C LYS A 77 28.42 9.84 -4.64
N ASP A 78 28.54 9.33 -5.87
CA ASP A 78 27.92 9.88 -7.08
C ASP A 78 26.40 9.59 -7.19
N LEU A 79 25.87 8.71 -6.32
CA LEU A 79 24.46 8.32 -6.25
C LEU A 79 23.77 8.77 -4.95
N MET A 80 24.46 9.51 -4.08
CA MET A 80 23.84 10.05 -2.86
C MET A 80 22.86 11.16 -3.23
N VAL A 81 21.63 11.07 -2.72
CA VAL A 81 20.67 12.18 -2.80
C VAL A 81 21.17 13.30 -1.89
N ALA A 82 21.28 14.52 -2.41
CA ALA A 82 21.73 15.67 -1.63
C ALA A 82 20.73 15.96 -0.50
N GLU A 83 21.14 15.71 0.74
CA GLU A 83 20.38 16.13 1.91
C GLU A 83 20.49 17.66 2.09
N GLU A 84 19.41 18.28 2.56
CA GLU A 84 19.34 19.72 2.77
C GLU A 84 20.27 20.12 3.93
N GLN A 85 21.28 20.94 3.64
CA GLN A 85 22.37 21.26 4.56
C GLN A 85 21.86 22.11 5.73
N ALA A 86 21.95 21.60 6.96
CA ALA A 86 21.52 22.34 8.15
C ALA A 86 22.36 23.63 8.36
N PRO A 87 21.75 24.75 8.82
CA PRO A 87 22.43 26.03 8.94
C PRO A 87 23.55 25.99 9.99
N TYR A 88 24.74 26.44 9.59
CA TYR A 88 25.96 26.37 10.38
C TYR A 88 25.93 27.30 11.61
N GLY A 89 26.20 26.76 12.81
CA GLY A 89 26.58 27.55 13.99
C GLY A 89 25.92 27.12 15.31
N THR A 90 26.50 26.18 16.04
CA THR A 90 26.41 26.10 17.52
C THR A 90 27.51 25.20 18.08
N HIS A 91 28.67 25.78 18.44
CA HIS A 91 29.53 25.17 19.47
C HIS A 91 29.97 26.24 20.47
N GLY A 92 29.25 26.28 21.59
CA GLY A 92 29.67 26.96 22.81
C GLY A 92 30.29 25.98 23.81
N LYS A 93 31.58 26.22 24.09
CA LYS A 93 32.33 26.08 25.37
C LYS A 93 32.77 24.72 25.94
N SER A 94 33.97 24.82 26.55
CA SER A 94 34.62 24.04 27.64
C SER A 94 35.62 22.95 27.19
N HIS A 95 36.85 22.77 27.72
CA HIS A 95 37.61 23.34 28.85
C HIS A 95 39.12 22.85 28.79
N PRO A 96 39.98 22.99 29.83
CA PRO A 96 41.25 23.75 29.87
C PRO A 96 42.55 22.95 29.55
N ALA A 97 43.70 23.62 29.46
CA ALA A 97 45.02 22.97 29.55
C ALA A 97 45.92 23.73 30.52
N GLY A 98 46.37 23.03 31.56
CA GLY A 98 47.36 23.53 32.51
C GLY A 98 48.78 23.40 31.98
N GLN A 99 49.62 24.34 32.40
CA GLN A 99 51.02 24.21 32.79
C GLN A 99 51.40 25.45 33.59
#